data_AF-A0A9W4IJS5-F1
#
_entry.id   AF-A0A9W4IJS5-F1
#
_cell.length_a   1.000
_cell.length_b   1.000
_cell.length_c   1.000
_cell.angle_alpha   90.00
_cell.angle_beta   90.00
_cell.angle_gamma   90.00
#
_symmetry.space_group_name_H-M   'P 1'
#
loop_
_entity.id
_entity.type
_entity.pdbx_description
1 polymer ?
#
loop_
_entity_poly.entity_id
_entity_poly.type
_entity_poly.pdbx_seq_one_letter_code
_entity_poly.pdbx_strand_id
1 'polypeptide(L)'
;MSATYDSSATLLNATWVAVLLRDVAGQIPLNFVTNPAVSISAACFGNGVYDKEGAVQCFSNLLAIGYRRLVVDVYWSVTRRSWSFCPVNVPAKSDVTVSSETSTVSTTSETSTVTTAETTTIALSADPATITGYENSHGDTLYELGQYRCTDDLDPFTLAEVLVGYFKDTNSQLTVYTSYLVLNLHVAASDATPDEPASSITGDDLPSGSERVGSMFGTALGDFIYSPVQLATDRRNLNDSWYRVEQSYMPITEYYTIHENEAGEQSTPDGWPSSKYIQLAKRDRVLIEYGTVDPQLADYDLTVDENAIFPPGYLSATSKVSATTNGTLTSGCLYKPGATDVAQANSSWGVSNYVPVPVGLSVDETMGSISNAISDITACGTSPTLNTTLFGSTADTQIEHYRNVSLSSSWAWAIGEPHDANFAGGDGDPKYDRCAIMDLTLEGHWRSTNCTERRRAACRIGNSPFSWVLSDTFAYFSNVSDTCPEGSSFAVPRTGLENQYLYRHLLSLPESKIDPGSSNALLREIYVNFNSIDVTSCWVSGGYGASCPYASDPQQLERKTVLVAAVAGIIIVVIAALTFFVKCNANRRNSRRRKRAIDGWEYEGVPS
;
A
#
# COMPACT_ATOMS: atom_id res chain seq x y z
N MET A 1 -7.49 20.91 12.50
CA MET A 1 -8.53 20.31 11.62
C MET A 1 -8.33 18.80 11.61
N SER A 2 -9.34 17.97 11.30
CA SER A 2 -9.14 16.51 11.19
C SER A 2 -8.35 16.21 9.92
N ALA A 3 -7.33 15.36 10.01
CA ALA A 3 -6.52 14.97 8.88
C ALA A 3 -7.36 14.10 7.93
N THR A 4 -7.51 14.54 6.69
CA THR A 4 -8.33 13.83 5.70
C THR A 4 -7.43 13.29 4.60
N TYR A 5 -7.58 12.01 4.27
CA TYR A 5 -6.89 11.40 3.14
C TYR A 5 -7.19 12.14 1.83
N ASP A 6 -6.16 12.46 1.06
CA ASP A 6 -6.26 13.02 -0.28
C ASP A 6 -6.03 11.97 -1.37
N SER A 7 -7.06 11.71 -2.18
CA SER A 7 -7.04 10.75 -3.28
C SER A 7 -6.54 11.36 -4.60
N SER A 8 -6.08 12.62 -4.64
CA SER A 8 -5.67 13.30 -5.88
C SER A 8 -4.56 12.57 -6.64
N ALA A 9 -3.68 11.86 -5.92
CA ALA A 9 -2.52 11.17 -6.46
C ALA A 9 -2.77 9.72 -6.95
N THR A 10 -4.01 9.23 -6.88
CA THR A 10 -4.37 7.81 -7.08
C THR A 10 -3.97 7.26 -8.45
N LEU A 11 -3.53 6.01 -8.51
CA LEU A 11 -3.29 5.24 -9.73
C LEU A 11 -4.61 4.94 -10.48
N LEU A 12 -5.09 5.87 -11.31
CA LEU A 12 -6.37 5.73 -12.05
C LEU A 12 -6.25 5.10 -13.45
N ASN A 13 -5.06 4.73 -13.91
CA ASN A 13 -4.88 4.18 -15.27
C ASN A 13 -4.95 2.63 -15.26
N ALA A 14 -5.68 2.06 -16.23
CA ALA A 14 -5.98 0.63 -16.32
C ALA A 14 -4.73 -0.25 -16.43
N THR A 15 -3.66 0.23 -17.08
CA THR A 15 -2.34 -0.42 -17.09
C THR A 15 -1.81 -0.53 -15.66
N TRP A 16 -1.94 0.51 -14.84
CA TRP A 16 -1.49 0.48 -13.44
C TRP A 16 -2.33 -0.44 -12.56
N VAL A 17 -3.63 -0.55 -12.82
CA VAL A 17 -4.49 -1.52 -12.12
C VAL A 17 -4.11 -2.96 -12.50
N ALA A 18 -3.79 -3.21 -13.78
CA ALA A 18 -3.35 -4.51 -14.26
C ALA A 18 -1.98 -4.94 -13.71
N VAL A 19 -1.09 -3.98 -13.44
CA VAL A 19 0.21 -4.17 -12.80
C VAL A 19 0.09 -4.70 -11.36
N LEU A 20 -1.05 -4.46 -10.69
CA LEU A 20 -1.26 -4.81 -9.28
C LEU A 20 -1.72 -6.27 -9.04
N LEU A 21 -1.71 -7.14 -10.07
CA LEU A 21 -1.79 -8.62 -10.04
C LEU A 21 -2.78 -9.23 -9.02
N ARG A 22 -3.93 -8.59 -8.86
CA ARG A 22 -4.90 -8.87 -7.78
C ARG A 22 -5.45 -10.29 -7.80
N ASP A 23 -5.64 -10.88 -8.98
CA ASP A 23 -6.19 -12.23 -9.08
C ASP A 23 -5.15 -13.30 -8.71
N VAL A 24 -3.93 -13.13 -9.23
CA VAL A 24 -2.82 -14.08 -9.11
C VAL A 24 -2.29 -14.16 -7.67
N ALA A 25 -2.12 -13.02 -7.01
CA ALA A 25 -1.65 -12.95 -5.62
C ALA A 25 -2.79 -13.00 -4.58
N GLY A 26 -4.05 -12.95 -5.02
CA GLY A 26 -5.22 -12.79 -4.14
C GLY A 26 -5.42 -13.92 -3.12
N GLN A 27 -5.07 -15.14 -3.51
CA GLN A 27 -5.18 -16.35 -2.67
C GLN A 27 -3.84 -16.78 -2.06
N ILE A 28 -2.75 -16.09 -2.40
CA ILE A 28 -1.44 -16.35 -1.80
C ILE A 28 -1.47 -15.86 -0.35
N PRO A 29 -0.99 -16.67 0.61
CA PRO A 29 -0.84 -16.21 1.99
C PRO A 29 0.00 -14.93 2.06
N LEU A 30 -0.45 -13.98 2.88
CA LEU A 30 0.09 -12.61 2.91
C LEU A 30 1.60 -12.53 3.11
N ASN A 31 2.16 -13.49 3.86
CA ASN A 31 3.58 -13.57 4.15
C ASN A 31 4.46 -13.88 2.92
N PHE A 32 3.91 -14.26 1.78
CA PHE A 32 4.68 -14.48 0.53
C PHE A 32 4.41 -13.43 -0.55
N VAL A 33 3.56 -12.44 -0.27
CA VAL A 33 3.25 -11.35 -1.20
C VAL A 33 4.22 -10.19 -0.97
N THR A 34 5.00 -9.86 -1.99
CA THR A 34 5.92 -8.72 -1.94
C THR A 34 5.17 -7.41 -2.13
N ASN A 35 5.48 -6.42 -1.30
CA ASN A 35 4.90 -5.08 -1.41
C ASN A 35 5.99 -4.03 -1.18
N PRO A 36 5.97 -2.88 -1.88
CA PRO A 36 6.93 -1.82 -1.63
C PRO A 36 6.73 -1.24 -0.23
N ALA A 37 7.85 -1.11 0.48
CA ALA A 37 7.96 -0.57 1.81
C ALA A 37 8.68 0.77 1.79
N VAL A 38 8.32 1.68 2.71
CA VAL A 38 8.94 2.99 2.81
C VAL A 38 9.06 3.43 4.26
N SER A 39 10.19 4.06 4.60
CA SER A 39 10.34 4.79 5.85
C SER A 39 9.68 6.16 5.75
N ILE A 40 8.73 6.43 6.65
CA ILE A 40 8.04 7.72 6.72
C ILE A 40 9.04 8.84 7.05
N SER A 41 10.00 8.61 7.95
CA SER A 41 11.01 9.62 8.29
C SER A 41 11.84 10.03 7.08
N ALA A 42 12.22 9.08 6.22
CA ALA A 42 12.96 9.37 5.00
C ALA A 42 12.08 10.00 3.90
N ALA A 43 10.85 9.51 3.72
CA ALA A 43 10.01 9.93 2.61
C ALA A 43 9.26 11.24 2.85
N CYS A 44 8.87 11.52 4.09
CA CYS A 44 8.07 12.68 4.45
C CYS A 44 8.85 13.75 5.21
N PHE A 45 9.89 13.37 5.95
CA PHE A 45 10.61 14.26 6.86
C PHE A 45 12.11 14.33 6.54
N GLY A 46 12.50 13.97 5.32
CA GLY A 46 13.89 13.89 4.87
C GLY A 46 14.68 15.21 4.90
N ASN A 47 13.98 16.34 5.05
CA ASN A 47 14.52 17.69 5.20
C ASN A 47 14.50 18.20 6.66
N GLY A 48 14.12 17.36 7.62
CA GLY A 48 13.99 17.72 9.05
C GLY A 48 12.75 18.55 9.39
N VAL A 49 11.79 18.70 8.46
CA VAL A 49 10.57 19.49 8.67
C VAL A 49 9.38 18.56 8.92
N TYR A 50 8.83 18.64 10.13
CA TYR A 50 7.69 17.88 10.63
C TYR A 50 6.45 18.80 10.68
N ASP A 51 6.01 19.18 9.49
CA ASP A 51 4.79 19.97 9.25
C ASP A 51 3.58 19.05 9.08
N LYS A 52 2.45 19.40 9.70
CA LYS A 52 1.27 18.54 9.71
C LYS A 52 0.63 18.41 8.34
N GLU A 53 0.40 19.50 7.63
CA GLU A 53 -0.22 19.52 6.32
C GLU A 53 0.66 18.80 5.29
N GLY A 54 1.96 19.08 5.30
CA GLY A 54 2.96 18.34 4.52
C GLY A 54 2.96 16.85 4.83
N ALA A 55 2.88 16.46 6.11
CA ALA A 55 2.79 15.05 6.52
C ALA A 55 1.52 14.37 5.99
N VAL A 56 0.36 15.01 6.14
CA VAL A 56 -0.93 14.47 5.65
C VAL A 56 -0.89 14.27 4.14
N GLN A 57 -0.35 15.23 3.39
CA GLN A 57 -0.18 15.09 1.95
C GLN A 57 0.80 13.96 1.61
N CYS A 58 1.94 13.89 2.30
CA CYS A 58 2.93 12.83 2.08
C CYS A 58 2.35 11.43 2.34
N PHE A 59 1.68 11.23 3.47
CA PHE A 59 1.05 9.94 3.81
C PHE A 59 0.01 9.55 2.77
N SER A 60 -0.82 10.51 2.35
CA SER A 60 -1.83 10.30 1.32
C SER A 60 -1.20 9.92 -0.02
N ASN A 61 -0.15 10.64 -0.44
CA ASN A 61 0.60 10.36 -1.67
C ASN A 61 1.20 8.95 -1.67
N LEU A 62 1.89 8.55 -0.58
CA LEU A 62 2.52 7.23 -0.48
C LEU A 62 1.48 6.09 -0.57
N LEU A 63 0.33 6.23 0.11
CA LEU A 63 -0.76 5.25 0.04
C LEU A 63 -1.40 5.19 -1.36
N ALA A 64 -1.59 6.35 -2.00
CA ALA A 64 -2.21 6.49 -3.31
C ALA A 64 -1.36 5.87 -4.44
N ILE A 65 -0.03 5.95 -4.33
CA ILE A 65 0.90 5.45 -5.36
C ILE A 65 1.35 4.00 -5.16
N GLY A 66 0.90 3.33 -4.10
CA GLY A 66 1.04 1.87 -3.98
C GLY A 66 1.94 1.36 -2.86
N TYR A 67 2.48 2.23 -1.99
CA TYR A 67 3.17 1.75 -0.79
C TYR A 67 2.18 1.10 0.16
N ARG A 68 2.49 -0.15 0.56
CA ARG A 68 1.63 -0.93 1.46
C ARG A 68 2.26 -1.18 2.81
N ARG A 69 3.59 -1.08 2.94
CA ARG A 69 4.29 -1.20 4.22
C ARG A 69 4.92 0.14 4.59
N LEU A 70 4.50 0.70 5.72
CA LEU A 70 5.02 1.96 6.24
C LEU A 70 5.85 1.65 7.48
N VAL A 71 7.11 2.06 7.45
CA VAL A 71 7.99 2.06 8.63
C VAL A 71 7.87 3.44 9.28
N VAL A 72 7.43 3.44 10.53
CA VAL A 72 6.93 4.62 11.24
C VAL A 72 7.76 4.83 12.50
N ASP A 73 8.56 5.88 12.53
CA ASP A 73 9.29 6.28 13.72
C ASP A 73 8.38 7.19 14.57
N VAL A 74 8.12 6.77 15.82
CA VAL A 74 7.33 7.53 16.80
C VAL A 74 8.14 7.82 18.05
N TYR A 75 8.02 9.04 18.56
CA TYR A 75 8.83 9.56 19.66
C TYR A 75 7.94 9.90 20.85
N TRP A 76 8.23 9.28 21.99
CA TRP A 76 7.53 9.53 23.26
C TRP A 76 8.07 10.80 23.93
N SER A 77 7.17 11.73 24.23
CA SER A 77 7.45 12.90 25.05
C SER A 77 7.00 12.67 26.49
N VAL A 78 7.95 12.60 27.42
CA VAL A 78 7.66 12.47 28.87
C VAL A 78 6.90 13.71 29.35
N THR A 79 7.35 14.90 28.96
CA THR A 79 6.78 16.18 29.39
C THR A 79 5.33 16.36 28.94
N ARG A 80 5.01 15.94 27.70
CA ARG A 80 3.66 16.07 27.15
C ARG A 80 2.77 14.84 27.38
N ARG A 81 3.35 13.73 27.85
CA ARG A 81 2.67 12.43 27.96
C ARG A 81 2.01 12.00 26.64
N SER A 82 2.70 12.24 25.53
CA SER A 82 2.15 11.98 24.20
C SER A 82 3.23 11.50 23.22
N TRP A 83 2.82 10.66 22.27
CA TRP A 83 3.64 10.31 21.11
C TRP A 83 3.55 11.38 20.03
N SER A 84 4.66 11.63 19.33
CA SER A 84 4.72 12.52 18.18
C SER A 84 5.64 11.95 17.10
N PHE A 85 5.62 12.55 15.91
CA PHE A 85 6.61 12.24 14.87
C PHE A 85 7.92 13.02 15.03
N CYS A 86 7.92 14.09 15.82
CA CYS A 86 9.10 14.93 16.01
C CYS A 86 10.16 14.21 16.89
N PRO A 87 11.43 14.14 16.46
CA PRO A 87 12.50 13.53 17.26
C PRO A 87 12.83 14.26 18.55
N VAL A 88 12.39 15.51 18.68
CA VAL A 88 12.67 16.39 19.84
C VAL A 88 11.35 16.75 20.52
N ASN A 89 11.40 16.91 21.84
CA ASN A 89 10.27 17.41 22.60
C ASN A 89 9.88 18.81 22.12
N VAL A 90 8.61 18.98 21.74
CA VAL A 90 8.09 20.30 21.42
C VAL A 90 7.70 20.99 22.74
N PRO A 91 8.13 22.23 23.02
CA PRO A 91 7.85 22.92 24.28
C PRO A 91 6.36 23.19 24.47
N ALA A 92 5.90 23.35 25.71
CA ALA A 92 4.58 23.92 25.96
C ALA A 92 4.57 25.41 25.57
N LYS A 93 3.43 25.94 25.08
CA LYS A 93 3.29 27.28 24.47
C LYS A 93 3.76 28.48 25.32
N SER A 94 4.18 28.30 26.57
CA SER A 94 4.59 29.36 27.50
C SER A 94 5.95 30.01 27.21
N ASP A 95 6.84 29.37 26.43
CA ASP A 95 8.26 29.77 26.32
C ASP A 95 8.70 30.24 24.91
N VAL A 96 7.74 30.68 24.07
CA VAL A 96 7.98 30.86 22.63
C VAL A 96 7.89 32.33 22.23
N THR A 97 8.93 32.82 21.56
CA THR A 97 8.89 34.12 20.86
C THR A 97 8.67 33.86 19.38
N VAL A 98 7.50 34.21 18.86
CA VAL A 98 7.13 33.99 17.45
C VAL A 98 7.73 35.12 16.62
N SER A 99 8.61 34.78 15.67
CA SER A 99 9.15 35.72 14.69
C SER A 99 8.42 35.51 13.36
N SER A 100 7.65 36.51 12.95
CA SER A 100 6.95 36.53 11.67
C SER A 100 7.91 36.97 10.56
N GLU A 101 8.61 36.02 9.92
CA GLU A 101 9.33 36.27 8.67
C GLU A 101 8.74 35.42 7.52
N THR A 102 8.11 36.12 6.59
CA THR A 102 7.65 35.58 5.30
C THR A 102 8.85 35.01 4.54
N SER A 103 8.88 33.69 4.32
CA SER A 103 10.02 33.01 3.71
C SER A 103 10.23 33.43 2.25
N THR A 104 11.35 34.10 1.97
CA THR A 104 11.98 34.10 0.63
C THR A 104 13.23 33.25 0.67
N VAL A 105 13.19 32.13 -0.04
CA VAL A 105 14.29 31.18 -0.22
C VAL A 105 15.53 31.90 -0.75
N SER A 106 16.65 31.82 -0.01
CA SER A 106 17.98 32.17 -0.51
C SER A 106 18.94 31.03 -0.20
N THR A 107 19.42 30.40 -1.27
CA THR A 107 20.44 29.36 -1.29
C THR A 107 21.82 29.97 -1.09
N THR A 108 22.53 29.60 -0.03
CA THR A 108 23.99 29.70 0.03
C THR A 108 24.57 28.53 0.81
N SER A 109 25.31 27.71 0.08
CA SER A 109 26.18 26.64 0.55
C SER A 109 27.38 27.23 1.29
N GLU A 110 27.79 26.65 2.43
CA GLU A 110 29.21 26.67 2.81
C GLU A 110 29.59 25.61 3.88
N THR A 111 30.51 24.77 3.42
CA THR A 111 31.51 23.85 4.00
C THR A 111 31.92 24.03 5.47
N SER A 112 31.91 22.92 6.22
CA SER A 112 32.44 22.77 7.58
C SER A 112 33.98 22.67 7.63
N THR A 113 34.61 23.30 8.63
CA THR A 113 35.95 22.93 9.13
C THR A 113 35.97 22.91 10.66
N VAL A 114 36.48 21.81 11.20
CA VAL A 114 36.64 21.50 12.64
C VAL A 114 37.97 22.04 13.15
N THR A 115 37.99 22.67 14.34
CA THR A 115 39.19 22.75 15.20
C THR A 115 38.81 22.76 16.68
N THR A 116 39.46 21.89 17.44
CA THR A 116 39.36 21.62 18.88
C THR A 116 40.31 22.51 19.69
N ALA A 117 39.89 23.02 20.87
CA ALA A 117 40.63 22.95 22.16
C ALA A 117 40.01 23.82 23.29
N GLU A 118 39.65 23.14 24.40
CA GLU A 118 39.66 23.47 25.85
C GLU A 118 39.57 24.93 26.37
N THR A 119 38.64 25.23 27.31
CA THR A 119 38.85 25.23 28.79
C THR A 119 37.69 25.94 29.52
N THR A 120 37.28 25.33 30.64
CA THR A 120 36.30 25.66 31.69
C THR A 120 36.04 27.15 32.04
N THR A 121 34.76 27.51 32.17
CA THR A 121 34.22 28.26 33.34
C THR A 121 32.74 27.95 33.54
N ILE A 122 32.38 27.57 34.78
CA ILE A 122 31.01 27.37 35.25
C ILE A 122 30.40 28.76 35.48
N ALA A 123 29.37 29.11 34.71
CA ALA A 123 28.50 30.25 34.99
C ALA A 123 27.05 29.76 35.05
N LEU A 124 26.54 29.69 36.28
CA LEU A 124 25.13 29.49 36.61
C LEU A 124 24.35 30.76 36.25
N SER A 125 23.66 30.72 35.12
CA SER A 125 22.39 31.40 34.80
C SER A 125 22.14 31.23 33.31
N ALA A 126 21.63 30.06 32.92
CA ALA A 126 21.04 29.93 31.60
C ALA A 126 19.72 30.72 31.62
N ASP A 127 19.68 31.83 30.91
CA ASP A 127 18.41 32.34 30.38
C ASP A 127 17.70 31.15 29.69
N PRO A 128 16.37 30.99 29.83
CA PRO A 128 15.67 29.93 29.13
C PRO A 128 15.97 30.06 27.63
N ALA A 129 16.41 28.96 27.00
CA ALA A 129 16.67 28.92 25.58
C ALA A 129 15.45 29.51 24.86
N THR A 130 15.65 30.63 24.15
CA THR A 130 14.54 31.28 23.45
C THR A 130 14.24 30.46 22.21
N ILE A 131 13.14 29.74 22.23
CA ILE A 131 12.74 28.87 21.12
C ILE A 131 12.07 29.72 20.06
N THR A 132 12.59 29.65 18.84
CA THR A 132 12.09 30.42 17.70
C THR A 132 10.97 29.64 17.05
N GLY A 133 9.81 30.28 16.91
CA GLY A 133 8.67 29.75 16.15
C GLY A 133 8.45 30.55 14.87
N TYR A 134 8.21 29.87 13.76
CA TYR A 134 7.82 30.46 12.49
C TYR A 134 6.37 30.10 12.18
N GLU A 135 5.60 31.00 11.55
CA GLU A 135 4.32 30.62 10.98
C GLU A 135 4.53 29.93 9.64
N ASN A 136 3.98 28.73 9.47
CA ASN A 136 3.95 28.04 8.19
C ASN A 136 2.94 28.72 7.23
N SER A 137 2.87 28.24 5.99
CA SER A 137 1.92 28.76 4.98
C SER A 137 0.43 28.58 5.35
N HIS A 138 0.13 27.80 6.39
CA HIS A 138 -1.21 27.47 6.86
C HIS A 138 -1.57 28.15 8.20
N GLY A 139 -0.63 28.90 8.80
CA GLY A 139 -0.81 29.62 10.05
C GLY A 139 -0.48 28.83 11.32
N ASP A 140 0.09 27.62 11.19
CA ASP A 140 0.58 26.83 12.32
C ASP A 140 2.02 27.21 12.67
N THR A 141 2.36 27.06 13.96
CA THR A 141 3.69 27.40 14.46
C THR A 141 4.64 26.22 14.29
N LEU A 142 5.69 26.41 13.49
CA LEU A 142 6.84 25.52 13.37
C LEU A 142 7.93 25.94 14.36
N TYR A 143 8.19 25.10 15.35
CA TYR A 143 9.24 25.30 16.35
C TYR A 143 10.58 24.81 15.81
N GLU A 144 11.60 25.67 15.84
CA GLU A 144 12.98 25.29 15.48
C GLU A 144 13.70 24.69 16.68
N LEU A 145 14.05 23.40 16.56
CA LEU A 145 14.57 22.54 17.61
C LEU A 145 15.84 21.85 17.09
N GLY A 146 16.96 22.59 17.11
CA GLY A 146 18.21 22.14 16.52
C GLY A 146 18.09 22.03 15.00
N GLN A 147 18.40 20.86 14.44
CA GLN A 147 18.22 20.59 13.01
C GLN A 147 16.77 20.32 12.58
N TYR A 148 15.83 20.22 13.54
CA TYR A 148 14.45 19.86 13.27
C TYR A 148 13.52 21.06 13.37
N ARG A 149 12.44 21.03 12.59
CA ARG A 149 11.35 22.01 12.66
C ARG A 149 10.04 21.27 12.82
N CYS A 150 9.33 21.46 13.91
CA CYS A 150 8.16 20.63 14.25
C CYS A 150 6.94 21.46 14.60
N THR A 151 5.74 21.01 14.19
CA THR A 151 4.48 21.51 14.77
C THR A 151 4.17 20.79 16.09
N ASP A 152 3.31 21.38 16.92
CA ASP A 152 2.93 20.81 18.21
C ASP A 152 1.78 19.79 18.13
N ASP A 153 1.19 19.59 16.97
CA ASP A 153 -0.06 18.85 16.74
C ASP A 153 0.06 17.71 15.69
N LEU A 154 1.29 17.35 15.31
CA LEU A 154 1.60 16.21 14.45
C LEU A 154 1.91 14.96 15.29
N ASP A 155 0.87 14.15 15.49
CA ASP A 155 0.88 12.93 16.30
C ASP A 155 0.54 11.66 15.49
N PRO A 156 0.74 10.45 16.04
CA PRO A 156 0.38 9.20 15.35
C PRO A 156 -1.12 9.07 15.02
N PHE A 157 -2.02 9.80 15.70
CA PHE A 157 -3.44 9.82 15.33
C PHE A 157 -3.65 10.46 13.96
N THR A 158 -2.83 11.44 13.58
CA THR A 158 -2.83 12.04 12.24
C THR A 158 -2.66 10.97 11.15
N LEU A 159 -1.71 10.05 11.32
CA LEU A 159 -1.53 8.92 10.39
C LEU A 159 -2.73 7.97 10.42
N ALA A 160 -3.26 7.66 11.61
CA ALA A 160 -4.43 6.80 11.75
C ALA A 160 -5.68 7.38 11.06
N GLU A 161 -5.92 8.69 11.17
CA GLU A 161 -7.02 9.39 10.48
C GLU A 161 -6.88 9.27 8.95
N VAL A 162 -5.66 9.48 8.42
CA VAL A 162 -5.38 9.30 6.99
C VAL A 162 -5.63 7.85 6.55
N LEU A 163 -5.20 6.85 7.34
CA LEU A 163 -5.44 5.44 7.04
C LEU A 163 -6.93 5.10 7.05
N VAL A 164 -7.69 5.59 8.04
CA VAL A 164 -9.16 5.41 8.10
C VAL A 164 -9.82 6.04 6.88
N GLY A 165 -9.39 7.24 6.50
CA GLY A 165 -9.85 7.92 5.27
C GLY A 165 -9.58 7.07 4.02
N TYR A 166 -8.35 6.57 3.87
CA TYR A 166 -7.93 5.70 2.78
C TYR A 166 -8.72 4.39 2.73
N PHE A 167 -8.94 3.72 3.87
CA PHE A 167 -9.72 2.49 3.93
C PHE A 167 -11.19 2.71 3.56
N LYS A 168 -11.78 3.84 3.97
CA LYS A 168 -13.15 4.21 3.61
C LYS A 168 -13.27 4.55 2.12
N ASP A 169 -12.33 5.31 1.56
CA ASP A 169 -12.33 5.69 0.15
C ASP A 169 -12.20 4.47 -0.78
N THR A 170 -11.31 3.54 -0.42
CA THR A 170 -11.05 2.33 -1.21
C THR A 170 -12.02 1.18 -0.96
N ASN A 171 -12.94 1.29 0.01
CA ASN A 171 -13.84 0.20 0.42
C ASN A 171 -14.78 -0.28 -0.71
N SER A 172 -15.13 0.60 -1.64
CA SER A 172 -16.03 0.30 -2.77
C SER A 172 -15.34 0.23 -4.13
N GLN A 173 -14.05 0.59 -4.16
CA GLN A 173 -13.24 0.58 -5.37
C GLN A 173 -12.63 -0.82 -5.57
N LEU A 174 -12.23 -1.14 -6.79
CA LEU A 174 -11.52 -2.40 -7.11
C LEU A 174 -10.10 -2.46 -6.49
N THR A 175 -9.74 -1.48 -5.67
CA THR A 175 -8.44 -1.16 -5.08
C THR A 175 -8.43 -1.39 -3.56
N VAL A 176 -9.01 -2.49 -3.10
CA VAL A 176 -8.93 -2.93 -1.71
C VAL A 176 -7.56 -3.55 -1.46
N TYR A 177 -6.76 -2.96 -0.57
CA TYR A 177 -5.42 -3.43 -0.21
C TYR A 177 -5.23 -3.54 1.30
N THR A 178 -4.35 -4.45 1.70
CA THR A 178 -3.89 -4.63 3.08
C THR A 178 -2.64 -3.78 3.29
N SER A 179 -2.63 -2.99 4.35
CA SER A 179 -1.50 -2.18 4.78
C SER A 179 -0.76 -2.85 5.94
N TYR A 180 0.53 -2.55 6.07
CA TYR A 180 1.40 -3.00 7.15
C TYR A 180 2.04 -1.78 7.80
N LEU A 181 1.91 -1.66 9.12
CA LEU A 181 2.60 -0.64 9.90
C LEU A 181 3.71 -1.30 10.72
N VAL A 182 4.93 -0.79 10.59
CA VAL A 182 6.09 -1.19 11.40
C VAL A 182 6.42 -0.02 12.30
N LEU A 183 6.13 -0.13 13.59
CA LEU A 183 6.30 0.96 14.55
C LEU A 183 7.66 0.87 15.23
N ASN A 184 8.55 1.80 14.91
CA ASN A 184 9.79 1.99 15.64
C ASN A 184 9.54 2.97 16.80
N LEU A 185 9.92 2.57 18.00
CA LEU A 185 9.65 3.33 19.22
C LEU A 185 10.92 4.02 19.71
N HIS A 186 10.80 5.31 19.94
CA HIS A 186 11.89 6.19 20.38
C HIS A 186 11.45 7.04 21.57
N VAL A 187 12.42 7.60 22.30
CA VAL A 187 12.18 8.70 23.24
C VAL A 187 12.58 10.00 22.56
N ALA A 188 11.75 11.03 22.70
CA ALA A 188 12.07 12.34 22.15
C ALA A 188 13.24 12.99 22.92
N ALA A 189 14.19 13.58 22.19
CA ALA A 189 15.29 14.34 22.78
C ALA A 189 14.78 15.61 23.50
N SER A 190 15.60 16.16 24.40
CA SER A 190 15.25 17.39 25.12
C SER A 190 15.27 18.60 24.19
N ASP A 191 14.32 19.53 24.34
CA ASP A 191 14.32 20.82 23.64
C ASP A 191 15.53 21.70 24.03
N ALA A 192 16.07 21.52 25.22
CA ALA A 192 17.28 22.20 25.68
C ALA A 192 18.57 21.66 25.02
N THR A 193 18.56 20.40 24.59
CA THR A 193 19.71 19.72 23.97
C THR A 193 19.24 18.82 22.81
N PRO A 194 18.73 19.42 21.72
CA PRO A 194 18.06 18.70 20.63
C PRO A 194 18.97 17.75 19.85
N ASP A 195 20.28 18.00 19.87
CA ASP A 195 21.29 17.21 19.17
C ASP A 195 21.86 16.06 20.02
N GLU A 196 21.53 16.01 21.32
CA GLU A 196 21.97 14.95 22.22
C GLU A 196 20.99 13.77 22.22
N PRO A 197 21.46 12.53 22.41
CA PRO A 197 20.58 11.36 22.53
C PRO A 197 19.56 11.54 23.66
N ALA A 198 18.34 11.05 23.44
CA ALA A 198 17.32 11.06 24.48
C ALA A 198 17.76 10.26 25.72
N SER A 199 17.32 10.71 26.89
CA SER A 199 17.59 10.03 28.16
C SER A 199 16.74 8.76 28.30
N SER A 200 17.26 7.76 29.01
CA SER A 200 16.49 6.57 29.38
C SER A 200 15.36 6.93 30.35
N ILE A 201 14.21 6.29 30.20
CA ILE A 201 13.01 6.54 31.02
C ILE A 201 12.57 5.25 31.72
N THR A 202 12.01 5.37 32.91
CA THR A 202 11.57 4.21 33.72
C THR A 202 10.34 4.55 34.56
N GLY A 203 9.63 3.54 35.05
CA GLY A 203 8.53 3.72 35.99
C GLY A 203 7.42 4.61 35.45
N ASP A 204 7.07 5.66 36.20
CA ASP A 204 5.97 6.57 35.87
C ASP A 204 6.21 7.38 34.60
N ASP A 205 7.45 7.52 34.12
CA ASP A 205 7.77 8.25 32.88
C ASP A 205 7.39 7.47 31.61
N LEU A 206 7.15 6.15 31.73
CA LEU A 206 6.72 5.31 30.63
C LEU A 206 5.25 5.56 30.26
N PRO A 207 4.89 5.36 28.98
CA PRO A 207 3.49 5.41 28.55
C PRO A 207 2.69 4.28 29.23
N SER A 208 1.51 4.63 29.73
CA SER A 208 0.62 3.72 30.45
C SER A 208 -0.82 3.80 29.94
N GLY A 209 -1.60 2.73 30.08
CA GLY A 209 -3.01 2.71 29.71
C GLY A 209 -3.28 3.17 28.27
N SER A 210 -3.98 4.29 28.11
CA SER A 210 -4.32 4.88 26.81
C SER A 210 -3.16 5.60 26.10
N GLU A 211 -2.07 5.90 26.82
CA GLU A 211 -0.88 6.57 26.26
C GLU A 211 0.01 5.59 25.47
N ARG A 212 -0.25 4.29 25.61
CA ARG A 212 0.47 3.25 24.88
C ARG A 212 0.12 3.30 23.41
N VAL A 213 1.12 3.16 22.55
CA VAL A 213 0.94 3.23 21.10
C VAL A 213 -0.01 2.16 20.58
N GLY A 214 0.00 0.96 21.18
CA GLY A 214 -0.95 -0.11 20.87
C GLY A 214 -2.39 0.22 21.23
N SER A 215 -2.62 0.89 22.36
CA SER A 215 -3.94 1.39 22.76
C SER A 215 -4.44 2.48 21.80
N MET A 216 -3.55 3.41 21.41
CA MET A 216 -3.87 4.49 20.47
C MET A 216 -4.29 3.94 19.09
N PHE A 217 -3.45 3.12 18.45
CA PHE A 217 -3.80 2.54 17.15
C PHE A 217 -4.92 1.51 17.26
N GLY A 218 -4.97 0.72 18.34
CA GLY A 218 -6.06 -0.21 18.60
C GLY A 218 -7.42 0.48 18.68
N THR A 219 -7.47 1.68 19.27
CA THR A 219 -8.70 2.50 19.32
C THR A 219 -9.00 3.16 17.97
N ALA A 220 -7.99 3.73 17.30
CA ALA A 220 -8.19 4.50 16.07
C ALA A 220 -8.49 3.61 14.84
N LEU A 221 -7.88 2.43 14.77
CA LEU A 221 -7.95 1.50 13.63
C LEU A 221 -8.71 0.22 13.95
N GLY A 222 -9.31 0.09 15.14
CA GLY A 222 -9.85 -1.18 15.67
C GLY A 222 -10.73 -1.98 14.71
N ASP A 223 -11.62 -1.32 13.97
CA ASP A 223 -12.51 -1.96 12.99
C ASP A 223 -11.80 -2.51 11.74
N PHE A 224 -10.50 -2.25 11.60
CA PHE A 224 -9.68 -2.58 10.44
C PHE A 224 -8.46 -3.44 10.78
N ILE A 225 -8.17 -3.71 12.06
CA ILE A 225 -6.97 -4.45 12.46
C ILE A 225 -7.20 -5.96 12.31
N TYR A 226 -6.31 -6.65 11.59
CA TYR A 226 -6.13 -8.08 11.74
C TYR A 226 -5.03 -8.36 12.78
N SER A 227 -5.41 -8.88 13.94
CA SER A 227 -4.58 -8.94 15.13
C SER A 227 -3.90 -10.30 15.37
N PRO A 228 -2.90 -10.36 16.27
CA PRO A 228 -2.28 -11.63 16.67
C PRO A 228 -3.28 -12.65 17.23
N VAL A 229 -4.27 -12.18 18.00
CA VAL A 229 -5.32 -13.04 18.59
C VAL A 229 -6.23 -13.61 17.52
N GLN A 230 -6.60 -12.81 16.51
CA GLN A 230 -7.38 -13.30 15.37
C GLN A 230 -6.59 -14.35 14.58
N LEU A 231 -5.30 -14.10 14.30
CA LEU A 231 -4.45 -15.09 13.64
C LEU A 231 -4.34 -16.40 14.42
N ALA A 232 -4.11 -16.33 15.73
CA ALA A 232 -4.02 -17.52 16.57
C ALA A 232 -5.33 -18.31 16.63
N THR A 233 -6.47 -17.61 16.59
CA THR A 233 -7.80 -18.22 16.54
C THR A 233 -8.04 -18.91 15.20
N ASP A 234 -7.80 -18.18 14.10
CA ASP A 234 -7.98 -18.70 12.75
C ASP A 234 -7.08 -19.94 12.51
N ARG A 235 -5.81 -19.89 12.92
CA ARG A 235 -4.86 -21.02 12.78
C ARG A 235 -5.24 -22.28 13.53
N ARG A 236 -5.97 -22.15 14.64
CA ARG A 236 -6.36 -23.28 15.50
C ARG A 236 -7.45 -24.14 14.88
N ASN A 237 -8.34 -23.53 14.09
CA ASN A 237 -9.41 -24.23 13.39
C ASN A 237 -9.70 -23.55 12.05
N LEU A 238 -9.14 -24.10 10.98
CA LEU A 238 -9.28 -23.63 9.61
C LEU A 238 -10.71 -23.86 9.08
N ASN A 239 -11.38 -24.92 9.52
CA ASN A 239 -12.76 -25.23 9.13
C ASN A 239 -13.75 -24.15 9.60
N ASP A 240 -13.49 -23.53 10.75
CA ASP A 240 -14.29 -22.43 11.29
C ASP A 240 -13.87 -21.04 10.75
N SER A 241 -12.70 -20.94 10.12
CA SER A 241 -12.10 -19.69 9.66
C SER A 241 -11.82 -19.68 8.14
N TRP A 242 -10.59 -19.98 7.71
CA TRP A 242 -10.10 -19.85 6.34
C TRP A 242 -10.84 -20.70 5.32
N TYR A 243 -11.48 -21.80 5.73
CA TYR A 243 -12.23 -22.70 4.86
C TYR A 243 -13.74 -22.50 4.96
N ARG A 244 -14.21 -21.56 5.79
CA ARG A 244 -15.63 -21.19 5.92
C ARG A 244 -16.03 -20.01 5.01
N VAL A 245 -15.32 -19.84 3.91
CA VAL A 245 -15.53 -18.75 2.94
C VAL A 245 -15.64 -19.33 1.52
N GLU A 246 -15.92 -18.47 0.53
CA GLU A 246 -15.88 -18.89 -0.87
C GLU A 246 -14.48 -19.42 -1.24
N GLN A 247 -14.42 -20.45 -2.09
CA GLN A 247 -13.16 -21.09 -2.48
C GLN A 247 -12.15 -20.10 -3.05
N SER A 248 -12.61 -19.07 -3.75
CA SER A 248 -11.78 -18.01 -4.33
C SER A 248 -11.11 -17.10 -3.29
N TYR A 249 -11.55 -17.14 -2.03
CA TYR A 249 -11.00 -16.35 -0.91
C TYR A 249 -10.10 -17.19 -0.01
N MET A 250 -10.18 -18.53 -0.11
CA MET A 250 -9.36 -19.43 0.69
C MET A 250 -7.87 -19.23 0.38
N PRO A 251 -6.99 -19.22 1.38
CA PRO A 251 -5.55 -19.30 1.16
C PRO A 251 -5.19 -20.65 0.52
N ILE A 252 -4.25 -20.59 -0.42
CA ILE A 252 -3.76 -21.77 -1.14
C ILE A 252 -2.89 -22.61 -0.20
N THR A 253 -3.23 -23.89 -0.08
CA THR A 253 -2.66 -24.83 0.89
C THR A 253 -1.20 -25.20 0.65
N GLU A 254 -0.71 -25.01 -0.58
CA GLU A 254 0.66 -25.31 -1.03
C GLU A 254 1.73 -24.44 -0.34
N TYR A 255 1.30 -23.45 0.43
CA TYR A 255 2.15 -22.46 1.07
C TYR A 255 2.31 -22.64 2.58
N TYR A 256 1.64 -23.63 3.18
CA TYR A 256 1.70 -23.87 4.62
C TYR A 256 1.38 -25.30 5.00
N THR A 257 1.69 -25.67 6.24
CA THR A 257 1.48 -27.00 6.77
C THR A 257 0.07 -27.13 7.34
N ILE A 258 -0.61 -28.24 7.04
CA ILE A 258 -1.93 -28.56 7.61
C ILE A 258 -1.80 -29.77 8.52
N HIS A 259 -2.37 -29.67 9.72
CA HIS A 259 -2.56 -30.77 10.66
C HIS A 259 -4.05 -31.03 10.84
N GLU A 260 -4.47 -32.28 10.73
CA GLU A 260 -5.85 -32.69 10.92
C GLU A 260 -5.93 -33.61 12.15
N ASN A 261 -6.86 -33.31 13.05
CA ASN A 261 -7.09 -34.14 14.24
C ASN A 261 -8.11 -35.26 13.99
N GLU A 262 -8.32 -36.15 14.96
CA GLU A 262 -9.26 -37.28 14.83
C GLU A 262 -10.71 -36.85 14.58
N ALA A 263 -11.07 -35.61 14.93
CA ALA A 263 -12.40 -35.04 14.69
C ALA A 263 -12.54 -34.41 13.28
N GLY A 264 -11.48 -34.42 12.47
CA GLY A 264 -11.45 -33.80 11.13
C GLY A 264 -11.24 -32.27 11.16
N GLU A 265 -10.87 -31.70 12.31
CA GLU A 265 -10.56 -30.28 12.43
C GLU A 265 -9.13 -30.04 11.93
N GLN A 266 -9.00 -29.09 11.02
CA GLN A 266 -7.74 -28.73 10.39
C GLN A 266 -7.15 -27.49 11.08
N SER A 267 -5.85 -27.52 11.32
CA SER A 267 -5.08 -26.44 11.95
C SER A 267 -3.77 -26.24 11.20
N THR A 268 -3.10 -25.12 11.45
CA THR A 268 -1.80 -24.83 10.84
C THR A 268 -0.86 -24.12 11.81
N PRO A 269 0.40 -24.56 11.93
CA PRO A 269 1.39 -23.91 12.78
C PRO A 269 2.01 -22.67 12.12
N ASP A 270 2.03 -22.62 10.78
CA ASP A 270 2.84 -21.70 9.97
C ASP A 270 2.03 -20.91 8.92
N GLY A 271 0.78 -21.29 8.66
CA GLY A 271 -0.04 -20.68 7.62
C GLY A 271 -0.43 -19.24 7.89
N TRP A 272 -0.76 -18.50 6.83
CA TRP A 272 -1.30 -17.15 6.93
C TRP A 272 -2.55 -17.03 6.05
N PRO A 273 -3.51 -16.16 6.41
CA PRO A 273 -4.62 -15.87 5.53
C PRO A 273 -4.13 -15.24 4.22
N SER A 274 -4.96 -15.34 3.19
CA SER A 274 -4.73 -14.66 1.92
C SER A 274 -5.18 -13.19 1.99
N SER A 275 -4.75 -12.40 1.01
CA SER A 275 -5.24 -11.02 0.87
C SER A 275 -6.76 -10.98 0.66
N LYS A 276 -7.33 -11.84 -0.19
CA LYS A 276 -8.78 -11.93 -0.41
C LYS A 276 -9.54 -12.28 0.88
N TYR A 277 -9.01 -13.18 1.72
CA TYR A 277 -9.65 -13.51 3.00
C TYR A 277 -9.73 -12.30 3.94
N ILE A 278 -8.58 -11.64 4.20
CA ILE A 278 -8.51 -10.47 5.08
C ILE A 278 -9.41 -9.34 4.57
N GLN A 279 -9.31 -9.05 3.28
CA GLN A 279 -9.94 -7.90 2.66
C GLN A 279 -11.45 -8.06 2.42
N LEU A 280 -11.87 -9.24 1.96
CA LEU A 280 -13.24 -9.46 1.48
C LEU A 280 -14.09 -10.24 2.48
N ALA A 281 -13.51 -11.22 3.18
CA ALA A 281 -14.25 -12.03 4.16
C ALA A 281 -14.28 -11.38 5.55
N LYS A 282 -13.13 -10.90 6.04
CA LYS A 282 -13.04 -10.23 7.36
C LYS A 282 -13.28 -8.73 7.30
N ARG A 283 -12.91 -8.09 6.18
CA ARG A 283 -12.89 -6.62 5.98
C ARG A 283 -11.85 -5.89 6.83
N ASP A 284 -10.87 -6.64 7.34
CA ASP A 284 -9.69 -6.06 7.97
C ASP A 284 -8.78 -5.48 6.88
N ARG A 285 -8.04 -4.42 7.21
CA ARG A 285 -7.25 -3.63 6.26
C ARG A 285 -5.83 -3.36 6.70
N VAL A 286 -5.48 -3.59 7.97
CA VAL A 286 -4.14 -3.28 8.50
C VAL A 286 -3.62 -4.36 9.44
N LEU A 287 -2.33 -4.67 9.34
CA LEU A 287 -1.57 -5.39 10.34
C LEU A 287 -0.49 -4.47 10.90
N ILE A 288 -0.23 -4.54 12.20
CA ILE A 288 0.72 -3.65 12.89
C ILE A 288 1.74 -4.52 13.60
N GLU A 289 3.04 -4.29 13.38
CA GLU A 289 4.12 -4.89 14.16
C GLU A 289 4.96 -3.83 14.85
N TYR A 290 5.56 -4.19 15.98
CA TYR A 290 6.68 -3.44 16.51
C TYR A 290 7.93 -3.68 15.64
N GLY A 291 8.64 -2.60 15.33
CA GLY A 291 9.93 -2.64 14.65
C GLY A 291 11.07 -2.60 15.67
N THR A 292 11.94 -1.61 15.54
CA THR A 292 13.01 -1.35 16.52
C THR A 292 12.47 -0.58 17.72
N VAL A 293 12.91 -0.96 18.92
CA VAL A 293 12.61 -0.23 20.16
C VAL A 293 13.94 0.27 20.71
N ASP A 294 14.04 1.57 20.93
CA ASP A 294 15.26 2.18 21.45
C ASP A 294 15.60 1.67 22.86
N PRO A 295 16.91 1.55 23.20
CA PRO A 295 17.33 1.13 24.54
C PRO A 295 16.78 1.99 25.68
N GLN A 296 16.44 3.26 25.40
CA GLN A 296 15.82 4.18 26.35
C GLN A 296 14.42 3.72 26.80
N LEU A 297 13.76 2.86 26.02
CA LEU A 297 12.46 2.24 26.30
C LEU A 297 12.59 0.77 26.70
N ALA A 298 13.74 0.35 27.26
CA ALA A 298 13.98 -1.06 27.63
C ALA A 298 12.90 -1.65 28.57
N ASP A 299 12.30 -0.82 29.42
CA ASP A 299 11.25 -1.21 30.37
C ASP A 299 9.82 -1.14 29.76
N TYR A 300 9.67 -0.73 28.50
CA TYR A 300 8.37 -0.71 27.81
C TYR A 300 7.93 -2.13 27.44
N ASP A 301 7.02 -2.68 28.23
CA ASP A 301 6.53 -4.05 28.05
C ASP A 301 5.62 -4.20 26.82
N LEU A 302 6.16 -4.66 25.69
CA LEU A 302 5.42 -4.84 24.43
C LEU A 302 4.25 -5.84 24.54
N THR A 303 4.25 -6.74 25.53
CA THR A 303 3.26 -7.83 25.63
C THR A 303 1.85 -7.34 25.96
N VAL A 304 1.74 -6.15 26.56
CA VAL A 304 0.46 -5.52 26.91
C VAL A 304 -0.36 -5.17 25.67
N ASP A 305 0.29 -4.93 24.53
CA ASP A 305 -0.35 -4.50 23.29
C ASP A 305 -0.60 -5.66 22.29
N GLU A 306 -0.38 -6.92 22.70
CA GLU A 306 -0.49 -8.12 21.85
C GLU A 306 -1.89 -8.36 21.25
N ASN A 307 -2.91 -7.70 21.79
CA ASN A 307 -4.27 -7.76 21.24
C ASN A 307 -4.40 -6.97 19.93
N ALA A 308 -3.48 -6.05 19.63
CA ALA A 308 -3.53 -5.17 18.46
C ALA A 308 -2.24 -5.20 17.63
N ILE A 309 -1.07 -5.37 18.26
CA ILE A 309 0.24 -5.25 17.63
C ILE A 309 1.02 -6.57 17.73
N PHE A 310 1.58 -7.02 16.62
CA PHE A 310 2.48 -8.15 16.54
C PHE A 310 3.86 -7.85 17.15
N PRO A 311 4.52 -8.83 17.78
CA PRO A 311 5.85 -8.64 18.34
C PRO A 311 6.90 -8.41 17.23
N PRO A 312 8.09 -7.88 17.57
CA PRO A 312 9.14 -7.62 16.59
C PRO A 312 9.54 -8.85 15.77
N GLY A 313 9.68 -8.65 14.45
CA GLY A 313 10.10 -9.68 13.51
C GLY A 313 9.02 -10.73 13.17
N TYR A 314 7.76 -10.51 13.55
CA TYR A 314 6.68 -11.44 13.26
C TYR A 314 6.07 -11.26 11.86
N LEU A 315 6.06 -10.01 11.35
CA LEU A 315 5.60 -9.69 9.99
C LEU A 315 6.77 -9.28 9.08
N SER A 316 8.02 -9.50 9.49
CA SER A 316 9.21 -9.09 8.77
C SER A 316 10.39 -10.04 8.97
N ALA A 317 11.03 -10.41 7.87
CA ALA A 317 12.26 -11.19 7.81
C ALA A 317 13.28 -10.41 6.97
N THR A 318 14.01 -9.52 7.64
CA THR A 318 14.92 -8.58 7.00
C THR A 318 16.16 -9.28 6.42
N SER A 319 16.39 -9.09 5.12
CA SER A 319 17.57 -9.59 4.40
C SER A 319 18.44 -8.46 3.90
N LYS A 320 19.76 -8.62 4.03
CA LYS A 320 20.72 -7.66 3.46
C LYS A 320 20.83 -7.87 1.95
N VAL A 321 20.62 -6.80 1.20
CA VAL A 321 20.75 -6.79 -0.27
C VAL A 321 21.99 -6.00 -0.69
N SER A 322 22.54 -6.31 -1.85
CA SER A 322 23.60 -5.52 -2.48
C SER A 322 23.44 -5.57 -3.99
N ALA A 323 23.64 -4.44 -4.66
CA ALA A 323 23.50 -4.32 -6.11
C ALA A 323 24.73 -3.64 -6.72
N THR A 324 24.94 -3.88 -8.01
CA THR A 324 25.90 -3.12 -8.83
C THR A 324 25.42 -1.69 -9.07
N THR A 325 26.28 -0.82 -9.60
CA THR A 325 25.92 0.56 -9.97
C THR A 325 24.77 0.64 -10.98
N ASN A 326 24.59 -0.39 -11.81
CA ASN A 326 23.50 -0.47 -12.80
C ASN A 326 22.20 -1.06 -12.23
N GLY A 327 22.17 -1.41 -10.95
CA GLY A 327 21.00 -1.94 -10.26
C GLY A 327 20.91 -3.46 -10.22
N THR A 328 21.78 -4.19 -10.91
CA THR A 328 21.74 -5.67 -10.86
C THR A 328 22.09 -6.19 -9.47
N LEU A 329 21.21 -7.02 -8.90
CA LEU A 329 21.39 -7.61 -7.57
C LEU A 329 22.53 -8.64 -7.56
N THR A 330 23.44 -8.51 -6.60
CA THR A 330 24.59 -9.42 -6.41
C THR A 330 24.42 -10.36 -5.22
N SER A 331 23.60 -9.99 -4.23
CA SER A 331 23.29 -10.82 -3.07
C SER A 331 21.94 -10.44 -2.44
N GLY A 332 21.37 -11.37 -1.66
CA GLY A 332 20.08 -11.17 -0.97
C GLY A 332 18.87 -11.77 -1.68
N CYS A 333 19.09 -12.56 -2.75
CA CYS A 333 18.00 -13.26 -3.44
C CYS A 333 17.55 -14.52 -2.67
N LEU A 334 16.25 -14.75 -2.55
CA LEU A 334 15.70 -15.94 -1.86
C LEU A 334 15.59 -17.17 -2.76
N TYR A 335 15.93 -17.03 -4.05
CA TYR A 335 16.02 -18.15 -4.98
C TYR A 335 17.09 -19.16 -4.54
N LYS A 336 16.67 -20.41 -4.35
CA LYS A 336 17.55 -21.54 -4.07
C LYS A 336 17.44 -22.59 -5.18
N PRO A 337 18.52 -22.85 -5.93
CA PRO A 337 18.52 -23.88 -6.97
C PRO A 337 18.06 -25.24 -6.43
N GLY A 338 17.18 -25.91 -7.17
CA GLY A 338 16.68 -27.25 -6.83
C GLY A 338 15.58 -27.30 -5.76
N ALA A 339 15.16 -26.16 -5.21
CA ALA A 339 13.96 -26.12 -4.37
C ALA A 339 12.70 -26.32 -5.22
N THR A 340 11.79 -27.14 -4.72
CA THR A 340 10.49 -27.45 -5.31
C THR A 340 9.33 -26.79 -4.57
N ASP A 341 9.53 -26.49 -3.27
CA ASP A 341 8.49 -26.00 -2.36
C ASP A 341 8.93 -24.78 -1.55
N VAL A 342 7.97 -23.99 -1.07
CA VAL A 342 8.21 -22.69 -0.43
C VAL A 342 9.04 -22.76 0.86
N ALA A 343 8.86 -23.85 1.63
CA ALA A 343 9.58 -24.06 2.89
C ALA A 343 11.09 -24.19 2.67
N GLN A 344 11.52 -24.71 1.52
CA GLN A 344 12.94 -24.87 1.19
C GLN A 344 13.60 -23.52 0.87
N ALA A 345 12.88 -22.62 0.21
CA ALA A 345 13.35 -21.26 -0.09
C ALA A 345 13.42 -20.38 1.17
N ASN A 346 12.55 -20.62 2.16
CA ASN A 346 12.42 -19.81 3.37
C ASN A 346 12.11 -18.33 3.04
N SER A 347 11.08 -18.11 2.23
CA SER A 347 10.71 -16.79 1.69
C SER A 347 9.59 -16.07 2.44
N SER A 348 9.15 -16.60 3.58
CA SER A 348 8.10 -15.97 4.40
C SER A 348 8.57 -14.62 4.96
N TRP A 349 7.74 -13.60 4.80
CA TRP A 349 7.93 -12.23 5.27
C TRP A 349 9.23 -11.56 4.79
N GLY A 350 9.78 -11.97 3.64
CA GLY A 350 11.02 -11.39 3.10
C GLY A 350 10.91 -9.88 2.85
N VAL A 351 11.78 -9.10 3.51
CA VAL A 351 11.88 -7.64 3.36
C VAL A 351 13.35 -7.24 3.20
N SER A 352 13.68 -6.29 2.32
CA SER A 352 15.04 -5.78 2.18
C SER A 352 15.35 -4.76 3.27
N ASN A 353 16.60 -4.69 3.70
CA ASN A 353 17.01 -3.70 4.70
C ASN A 353 17.13 -2.27 4.15
N TYR A 354 17.39 -2.12 2.85
CA TYR A 354 17.37 -0.85 2.11
C TYR A 354 17.18 -1.15 0.61
N VAL A 355 17.00 -0.10 -0.19
CA VAL A 355 17.14 -0.13 -1.65
C VAL A 355 18.49 0.52 -1.99
N PRO A 356 19.41 -0.17 -2.69
CA PRO A 356 20.68 0.41 -3.09
C PRO A 356 20.49 1.63 -4.01
N VAL A 357 21.00 2.78 -3.58
CA VAL A 357 21.00 4.03 -4.37
C VAL A 357 22.45 4.34 -4.79
N PRO A 358 22.78 4.33 -6.09
CA PRO A 358 24.13 4.67 -6.54
C PRO A 358 24.43 6.16 -6.29
N VAL A 359 25.70 6.47 -6.01
CA VAL A 359 26.17 7.84 -5.81
C VAL A 359 26.91 8.33 -7.05
N GLY A 360 26.74 9.61 -7.40
CA GLY A 360 27.52 10.27 -8.45
C GLY A 360 26.99 10.11 -9.88
N LEU A 361 25.78 9.57 -10.05
CA LEU A 361 25.09 9.50 -11.34
C LEU A 361 24.11 10.67 -11.51
N SER A 362 23.65 10.90 -12.74
CA SER A 362 22.52 11.82 -12.98
C SER A 362 21.23 11.29 -12.34
N VAL A 363 20.19 12.13 -12.25
CA VAL A 363 18.88 11.74 -11.70
C VAL A 363 18.28 10.58 -12.48
N ASP A 364 18.31 10.64 -13.81
CA ASP A 364 17.73 9.61 -14.69
C ASP A 364 18.48 8.27 -14.58
N GLU A 365 19.81 8.30 -14.58
CA GLU A 365 20.64 7.10 -14.40
C GLU A 365 20.46 6.48 -13.01
N THR A 366 20.39 7.33 -11.97
CA THR A 366 20.10 6.89 -10.59
C THR A 366 18.74 6.20 -10.52
N MET A 367 17.70 6.80 -11.12
CA MET A 367 16.35 6.23 -11.15
C MET A 367 16.28 4.92 -11.93
N GLY A 368 17.01 4.81 -13.04
CA GLY A 368 17.12 3.56 -13.81
C GLY A 368 17.76 2.44 -12.98
N SER A 369 18.86 2.74 -12.29
CA SER A 369 19.54 1.79 -11.40
C SER A 369 18.67 1.35 -10.22
N ILE A 370 17.99 2.30 -9.56
CA ILE A 370 17.04 2.01 -8.48
C ILE A 370 15.92 1.09 -8.99
N SER A 371 15.36 1.39 -10.16
CA SER A 371 14.26 0.60 -10.74
C SER A 371 14.69 -0.84 -11.02
N ASN A 372 15.88 -1.03 -11.61
CA ASN A 372 16.43 -2.37 -11.84
C ASN A 372 16.65 -3.12 -10.52
N ALA A 373 17.21 -2.47 -9.50
CA ALA A 373 17.43 -3.09 -8.19
C ALA A 373 16.12 -3.52 -7.52
N ILE A 374 15.08 -2.69 -7.61
CA ILE A 374 13.76 -3.01 -7.05
C ILE A 374 13.11 -4.18 -7.81
N SER A 375 13.20 -4.19 -9.14
CA SER A 375 12.71 -5.28 -9.99
C SER A 375 13.37 -6.60 -9.60
N ASP A 376 14.69 -6.60 -9.44
CA ASP A 376 15.45 -7.79 -9.00
C ASP A 376 15.08 -8.22 -7.57
N ILE A 377 14.98 -7.28 -6.63
CA ILE A 377 14.61 -7.56 -5.23
C ILE A 377 13.23 -8.23 -5.17
N THR A 378 12.27 -7.73 -5.93
CA THR A 378 10.90 -8.27 -5.96
C THR A 378 10.80 -9.60 -6.69
N ALA A 379 11.50 -9.76 -7.82
CA ALA A 379 11.64 -11.05 -8.51
C ALA A 379 12.32 -12.10 -7.61
N CYS A 380 13.18 -11.67 -6.69
CA CYS A 380 13.80 -12.52 -5.69
C CYS A 380 12.91 -12.88 -4.49
N GLY A 381 11.63 -12.47 -4.49
CA GLY A 381 10.67 -12.78 -3.42
C GLY A 381 10.79 -11.89 -2.19
N THR A 382 11.45 -10.74 -2.31
CA THR A 382 11.68 -9.82 -1.19
C THR A 382 10.93 -8.50 -1.41
N SER A 383 10.32 -7.96 -0.37
CA SER A 383 9.70 -6.63 -0.37
C SER A 383 10.78 -5.54 -0.30
N PRO A 384 10.87 -4.60 -1.25
CA PRO A 384 11.89 -3.56 -1.26
C PRO A 384 11.57 -2.46 -0.24
N THR A 385 12.55 -2.04 0.56
CA THR A 385 12.38 -0.98 1.58
C THR A 385 13.16 0.27 1.20
N LEU A 386 12.44 1.35 0.86
CA LEU A 386 13.03 2.66 0.63
C LEU A 386 13.19 3.39 1.97
N ASN A 387 14.43 3.61 2.41
CA ASN A 387 14.77 4.30 3.66
C ASN A 387 15.66 5.53 3.45
N THR A 388 15.67 6.07 2.23
CA THR A 388 16.48 7.24 1.85
C THR A 388 15.59 8.27 1.16
N THR A 389 15.81 9.55 1.45
CA THR A 389 15.18 10.68 0.75
C THR A 389 15.68 10.74 -0.69
N LEU A 390 14.79 10.69 -1.67
CA LEU A 390 15.19 10.68 -3.08
C LEU A 390 15.49 12.10 -3.56
N PHE A 391 16.73 12.34 -3.99
CA PHE A 391 17.19 13.62 -4.53
C PHE A 391 16.90 14.83 -3.62
N GLY A 392 16.92 14.63 -2.30
CA GLY A 392 16.64 15.68 -1.31
C GLY A 392 15.20 16.21 -1.33
N SER A 393 14.27 15.51 -1.99
CA SER A 393 12.86 15.90 -2.09
C SER A 393 11.97 14.85 -1.43
N THR A 394 10.98 15.30 -0.67
CA THR A 394 10.00 14.46 0.04
C THR A 394 8.79 14.14 -0.86
N ALA A 395 7.99 13.14 -0.49
CA ALA A 395 6.91 12.63 -1.35
C ALA A 395 5.69 13.57 -1.45
N ASP A 396 5.53 14.53 -0.55
CA ASP A 396 4.55 15.61 -0.65
C ASP A 396 4.91 16.63 -1.75
N THR A 397 6.21 16.92 -1.92
CA THR A 397 6.69 17.89 -2.91
C THR A 397 6.99 17.27 -4.28
N GLN A 398 7.55 16.06 -4.30
CA GLN A 398 7.95 15.39 -5.54
C GLN A 398 7.56 13.91 -5.55
N ILE A 399 6.26 13.68 -5.72
CA ILE A 399 5.65 12.34 -5.69
C ILE A 399 6.19 11.39 -6.78
N GLU A 400 6.59 11.89 -7.93
CA GLU A 400 6.93 11.05 -9.10
C GLU A 400 8.17 10.17 -8.87
N HIS A 401 9.14 10.62 -8.06
CA HIS A 401 10.29 9.78 -7.68
C HIS A 401 9.86 8.54 -6.90
N TYR A 402 8.94 8.72 -5.95
CA TYR A 402 8.39 7.64 -5.12
C TYR A 402 7.40 6.77 -5.91
N ARG A 403 6.65 7.37 -6.85
CA ARG A 403 5.77 6.64 -7.77
C ARG A 403 6.58 5.65 -8.60
N ASN A 404 7.69 6.10 -9.20
CA ASN A 404 8.56 5.23 -9.99
C ASN A 404 9.11 4.05 -9.17
N VAL A 405 9.51 4.28 -7.91
CA VAL A 405 9.94 3.21 -6.99
C VAL A 405 8.82 2.19 -6.75
N SER A 406 7.60 2.67 -6.45
CA SER A 406 6.47 1.77 -6.22
C SER A 406 6.12 0.96 -7.47
N LEU A 407 6.17 1.58 -8.65
CA LEU A 407 5.88 0.91 -9.92
C LEU A 407 6.92 -0.15 -10.30
N SER A 408 8.19 0.13 -10.05
CA SER A 408 9.30 -0.83 -10.28
C SER A 408 9.23 -2.05 -9.38
N SER A 409 8.35 -2.05 -8.36
CA SER A 409 8.11 -3.22 -7.50
C SER A 409 7.18 -4.27 -8.12
N SER A 410 6.70 -4.04 -9.34
CA SER A 410 5.99 -5.08 -10.11
C SER A 410 6.96 -6.18 -10.50
N TRP A 411 6.69 -7.40 -10.03
CA TRP A 411 7.53 -8.57 -10.32
C TRP A 411 7.16 -9.28 -11.63
N ALA A 412 5.97 -9.02 -12.17
CA ALA A 412 5.45 -9.78 -13.31
C ALA A 412 5.62 -9.03 -14.61
N TRP A 413 4.93 -7.90 -14.78
CA TRP A 413 4.89 -7.16 -16.05
C TRP A 413 6.18 -6.40 -16.30
N ALA A 414 6.61 -6.37 -17.56
CA ALA A 414 7.67 -5.46 -17.98
C ALA A 414 7.19 -4.00 -17.91
N ILE A 415 8.14 -3.07 -17.88
CA ILE A 415 7.83 -1.64 -17.83
C ILE A 415 7.00 -1.24 -19.07
N GLY A 416 5.83 -0.64 -18.84
CA GLY A 416 4.90 -0.22 -19.90
C GLY A 416 3.86 -1.27 -20.30
N GLU A 417 3.91 -2.47 -19.73
CA GLU A 417 2.96 -3.56 -19.97
C GLU A 417 1.87 -3.62 -18.87
N PRO A 418 0.69 -4.21 -19.14
CA PRO A 418 0.27 -4.77 -20.42
C PRO A 418 -0.06 -3.70 -21.48
N HIS A 419 0.42 -3.93 -22.71
CA HIS A 419 0.06 -3.15 -23.89
C HIS A 419 -1.46 -3.23 -24.17
N ASP A 420 -2.01 -2.21 -24.82
CA ASP A 420 -3.44 -2.15 -25.22
C ASP A 420 -4.48 -2.31 -24.09
N ALA A 421 -4.09 -2.13 -22.83
CA ALA A 421 -4.99 -2.21 -21.67
C ALA A 421 -6.16 -1.21 -21.73
N ASN A 422 -6.05 -0.15 -22.52
CA ASN A 422 -7.04 0.93 -22.63
C ASN A 422 -8.04 0.73 -23.79
N PHE A 423 -7.79 -0.17 -24.73
CA PHE A 423 -8.71 -0.40 -25.86
C PHE A 423 -9.74 -1.45 -25.48
N ALA A 424 -11.02 -1.28 -25.80
CA ALA A 424 -12.04 -2.29 -25.53
C ALA A 424 -12.05 -3.37 -26.63
N GLY A 425 -12.12 -4.66 -26.25
CA GLY A 425 -12.29 -5.76 -27.22
C GLY A 425 -11.71 -7.10 -26.76
N GLY A 426 -12.34 -8.19 -27.18
CA GLY A 426 -11.90 -9.58 -26.94
C GLY A 426 -10.93 -10.07 -28.03
N ASP A 427 -10.99 -11.36 -28.38
CA ASP A 427 -10.18 -11.98 -29.44
C ASP A 427 -10.67 -11.69 -30.89
N GLY A 428 -11.68 -10.81 -31.01
CA GLY A 428 -12.24 -10.34 -32.28
C GLY A 428 -11.36 -9.31 -33.00
N ASP A 429 -11.86 -8.78 -34.12
CA ASP A 429 -11.18 -7.76 -34.93
C ASP A 429 -11.65 -6.35 -34.51
N PRO A 430 -10.75 -5.37 -34.26
CA PRO A 430 -9.29 -5.46 -34.27
C PRO A 430 -8.74 -6.33 -33.14
N LYS A 431 -7.75 -7.16 -33.47
CA LYS A 431 -7.14 -8.05 -32.47
C LYS A 431 -6.29 -7.25 -31.49
N TYR A 432 -6.58 -7.40 -30.20
CA TYR A 432 -5.82 -6.78 -29.11
C TYR A 432 -4.95 -7.78 -28.37
N ASP A 433 -3.90 -7.27 -27.72
CA ASP A 433 -3.03 -8.07 -26.89
C ASP A 433 -3.70 -8.37 -25.53
N ARG A 434 -4.25 -9.59 -25.42
CA ARG A 434 -5.09 -10.03 -24.29
C ARG A 434 -4.56 -11.23 -23.53
N CYS A 435 -3.46 -11.81 -23.99
CA CYS A 435 -2.85 -12.97 -23.35
C CYS A 435 -1.46 -12.61 -22.86
N ALA A 436 -1.10 -13.08 -21.67
CA ALA A 436 0.21 -12.83 -21.11
C ALA A 436 1.22 -13.88 -21.59
N ILE A 437 2.42 -13.43 -21.92
CA ILE A 437 3.57 -14.28 -22.17
C ILE A 437 4.72 -13.85 -21.29
N MET A 438 5.53 -14.80 -20.84
CA MET A 438 6.87 -14.55 -20.35
C MET A 438 7.81 -14.39 -21.55
N ASP A 439 8.54 -13.28 -21.62
CA ASP A 439 9.57 -13.04 -22.63
C ASP A 439 10.96 -13.14 -22.00
N LEU A 440 11.77 -14.10 -22.46
CA LEU A 440 13.10 -14.32 -21.91
C LEU A 440 14.09 -13.20 -22.25
N THR A 441 13.79 -12.33 -23.23
CA THR A 441 14.62 -11.13 -23.49
C THR A 441 14.37 -10.00 -22.50
N LEU A 442 13.28 -10.09 -21.75
CA LEU A 442 12.90 -9.15 -20.69
C LEU A 442 13.16 -9.76 -19.31
N GLU A 443 14.17 -10.62 -19.19
CA GLU A 443 14.56 -11.26 -17.93
C GLU A 443 13.44 -12.07 -17.27
N GLY A 444 12.49 -12.58 -18.06
CA GLY A 444 11.34 -13.34 -17.57
C GLY A 444 10.17 -12.48 -17.12
N HIS A 445 10.20 -11.17 -17.37
CA HIS A 445 9.02 -10.32 -17.23
C HIS A 445 7.99 -10.62 -18.32
N TRP A 446 6.76 -10.26 -18.03
CA TRP A 446 5.59 -10.54 -18.84
C TRP A 446 5.31 -9.36 -19.75
N ARG A 447 4.81 -9.67 -20.94
CA ARG A 447 4.21 -8.70 -21.85
C ARG A 447 2.93 -9.26 -22.41
N SER A 448 2.02 -8.38 -22.83
CA SER A 448 0.80 -8.82 -23.49
C SER A 448 1.12 -9.23 -24.93
N THR A 449 0.32 -10.15 -25.44
CA THR A 449 0.37 -10.59 -26.83
C THR A 449 -1.01 -11.03 -27.29
N ASN A 450 -1.14 -11.20 -28.59
CA ASN A 450 -2.34 -11.69 -29.23
C ASN A 450 -2.59 -13.16 -28.87
N CYS A 451 -3.79 -13.47 -28.39
CA CYS A 451 -4.17 -14.83 -27.99
C CYS A 451 -4.22 -15.84 -29.14
N THR A 452 -4.24 -15.37 -30.39
CA THR A 452 -4.21 -16.19 -31.61
C THR A 452 -2.80 -16.52 -32.08
N GLU A 453 -1.77 -16.07 -31.38
CA GLU A 453 -0.40 -16.51 -31.60
C GLU A 453 -0.20 -17.95 -31.09
N ARG A 454 0.79 -18.64 -31.65
CA ARG A 454 1.14 -19.99 -31.20
C ARG A 454 2.36 -19.91 -30.30
N ARG A 455 2.28 -20.42 -29.07
CA ARG A 455 3.42 -20.53 -28.14
C ARG A 455 3.32 -21.86 -27.37
N ARG A 456 4.36 -22.18 -26.61
CA ARG A 456 4.32 -23.27 -25.62
C ARG A 456 3.71 -22.75 -24.31
N ALA A 457 3.16 -23.65 -23.50
CA ALA A 457 2.61 -23.33 -22.18
C ALA A 457 3.66 -23.56 -21.09
N ALA A 458 3.68 -22.66 -20.11
CA ALA A 458 4.29 -22.91 -18.82
C ALA A 458 3.37 -23.80 -17.96
N CYS A 459 3.80 -25.03 -17.70
CA CYS A 459 3.02 -26.02 -16.97
C CYS A 459 3.61 -26.23 -15.57
N ARG A 460 2.82 -26.05 -14.51
CA ARG A 460 3.25 -26.36 -13.14
C ARG A 460 3.08 -27.86 -12.89
N ILE A 461 4.08 -28.47 -12.27
CA ILE A 461 4.09 -29.89 -11.92
C ILE A 461 3.33 -30.08 -10.60
N GLY A 462 2.23 -30.82 -10.64
CA GLY A 462 1.36 -31.05 -9.48
C GLY A 462 1.04 -29.76 -8.72
N ASN A 463 1.22 -29.82 -7.40
CA ASN A 463 0.98 -28.70 -6.48
C ASN A 463 2.29 -28.05 -5.98
N SER A 464 3.43 -28.28 -6.64
CA SER A 464 4.72 -27.72 -6.20
C SER A 464 4.94 -26.32 -6.80
N PRO A 465 4.96 -25.24 -5.99
CA PRO A 465 5.02 -23.85 -6.48
C PRO A 465 6.23 -23.52 -7.37
N PHE A 466 7.37 -24.19 -7.15
CA PHE A 466 8.63 -23.92 -7.85
C PHE A 466 8.96 -24.93 -8.96
N SER A 467 8.08 -25.90 -9.21
CA SER A 467 8.34 -26.97 -10.18
C SER A 467 7.57 -26.74 -11.48
N TRP A 468 8.32 -26.53 -12.56
CA TRP A 468 7.79 -26.18 -13.87
C TRP A 468 8.28 -27.13 -14.96
N VAL A 469 7.46 -27.28 -15.99
CA VAL A 469 7.80 -27.97 -17.24
C VAL A 469 7.19 -27.21 -18.42
N LEU A 470 7.84 -27.28 -19.57
CA LEU A 470 7.38 -26.66 -20.81
C LEU A 470 6.51 -27.65 -21.61
N SER A 471 5.41 -27.17 -22.19
CA SER A 471 4.59 -28.01 -23.07
C SER A 471 5.35 -28.51 -24.31
N ASP A 472 4.94 -29.67 -24.83
CA ASP A 472 5.67 -30.34 -25.93
C ASP A 472 5.41 -29.73 -27.31
N THR A 473 4.30 -29.02 -27.48
CA THR A 473 3.87 -28.47 -28.77
C THR A 473 3.45 -27.00 -28.67
N PHE A 474 3.49 -26.31 -29.81
CA PHE A 474 3.02 -24.93 -29.94
C PHE A 474 1.52 -24.91 -30.25
N ALA A 475 0.76 -24.20 -29.43
CA ALA A 475 -0.69 -24.10 -29.53
C ALA A 475 -1.18 -22.67 -29.28
N TYR A 476 -2.45 -22.41 -29.61
CA TYR A 476 -3.10 -21.13 -29.35
C TYR A 476 -3.50 -21.05 -27.88
N PHE A 477 -3.69 -19.85 -27.33
CA PHE A 477 -4.09 -19.73 -25.92
C PHE A 477 -5.37 -20.51 -25.59
N SER A 478 -6.30 -20.63 -26.55
CA SER A 478 -7.57 -21.36 -26.40
C SER A 478 -7.43 -22.86 -26.14
N ASN A 479 -6.31 -23.48 -26.54
CA ASN A 479 -6.10 -24.92 -26.40
C ASN A 479 -4.69 -25.31 -25.90
N VAL A 480 -3.87 -24.33 -25.50
CA VAL A 480 -2.51 -24.60 -25.00
C VAL A 480 -2.54 -25.39 -23.68
N SER A 481 -3.63 -25.31 -22.91
CA SER A 481 -3.84 -26.10 -21.69
C SER A 481 -3.71 -27.61 -21.92
N ASP A 482 -4.16 -28.08 -23.09
CA ASP A 482 -4.23 -29.51 -23.43
C ASP A 482 -2.86 -30.07 -23.85
N THR A 483 -1.84 -29.19 -23.94
CA THR A 483 -0.49 -29.55 -24.38
C THR A 483 0.48 -29.82 -23.24
N CYS A 484 0.05 -29.62 -21.99
CA CYS A 484 0.89 -29.89 -20.82
C CYS A 484 1.14 -31.39 -20.63
N PRO A 485 2.37 -31.81 -20.29
CA PRO A 485 2.69 -33.21 -20.00
C PRO A 485 1.87 -33.77 -18.82
N GLU A 486 1.76 -35.11 -18.76
CA GLU A 486 1.10 -35.79 -17.64
C GLU A 486 1.68 -35.39 -16.28
N GLY A 487 0.80 -35.18 -15.29
CA GLY A 487 1.19 -34.71 -13.96
C GLY A 487 1.49 -33.20 -13.89
N SER A 488 1.27 -32.44 -14.97
CA SER A 488 1.39 -30.98 -14.98
C SER A 488 0.15 -30.31 -15.56
N SER A 489 -0.03 -29.02 -15.27
CA SER A 489 -1.16 -28.23 -15.77
C SER A 489 -0.75 -26.81 -16.13
N PHE A 490 -1.44 -26.21 -17.11
CA PHE A 490 -1.14 -24.85 -17.56
C PHE A 490 -1.41 -23.84 -16.44
N ALA A 491 -0.37 -23.14 -16.02
CA ALA A 491 -0.39 -22.35 -14.80
C ALA A 491 0.27 -20.97 -15.00
N VAL A 492 0.12 -20.14 -13.96
CA VAL A 492 0.73 -18.80 -13.88
C VAL A 492 1.55 -18.74 -12.60
N PRO A 493 2.80 -18.23 -12.64
CA PRO A 493 3.55 -17.93 -11.43
C PRO A 493 2.75 -16.99 -10.54
N ARG A 494 2.69 -17.28 -9.23
CA ARG A 494 1.84 -16.54 -8.29
C ARG A 494 2.58 -15.48 -7.47
N THR A 495 3.91 -15.55 -7.46
CA THR A 495 4.81 -14.62 -6.77
C THR A 495 6.02 -14.33 -7.66
N GLY A 496 6.75 -13.24 -7.35
CA GLY A 496 8.01 -12.93 -8.03
C GLY A 496 9.00 -14.09 -7.97
N LEU A 497 9.08 -14.76 -6.81
CA LEU A 497 9.97 -15.90 -6.63
C LEU A 497 9.56 -17.09 -7.51
N GLU A 498 8.27 -17.43 -7.59
CA GLU A 498 7.79 -18.45 -8.54
C GLU A 498 8.12 -18.08 -10.00
N ASN A 499 7.98 -16.81 -10.36
CA ASN A 499 8.31 -16.31 -11.70
C ASN A 499 9.80 -16.53 -12.01
N GLN A 500 10.65 -16.26 -11.03
CA GLN A 500 12.08 -16.53 -11.12
C GLN A 500 12.39 -18.02 -11.26
N TYR A 501 11.70 -18.90 -10.55
CA TYR A 501 11.87 -20.36 -10.74
C TYR A 501 11.49 -20.80 -12.16
N LEU A 502 10.37 -20.30 -12.70
CA LEU A 502 9.98 -20.57 -14.09
C LEU A 502 11.06 -20.04 -15.05
N TYR A 503 11.47 -18.79 -14.93
CA TYR A 503 12.49 -18.19 -15.79
C TYR A 503 13.81 -18.98 -15.77
N ARG A 504 14.32 -19.34 -14.58
CA ARG A 504 15.54 -20.14 -14.43
C ARG A 504 15.40 -21.56 -14.97
N HIS A 505 14.22 -22.17 -14.83
CA HIS A 505 13.94 -23.46 -15.45
C HIS A 505 14.04 -23.36 -16.98
N LEU A 506 13.45 -22.34 -17.59
CA LEU A 506 13.45 -22.16 -19.04
C LEU A 506 14.85 -21.92 -19.59
N LEU A 507 15.66 -21.12 -18.90
CA LEU A 507 17.08 -20.92 -19.23
C LEU A 507 17.94 -22.20 -19.12
N SER A 508 17.49 -23.18 -18.34
CA SER A 508 18.19 -24.48 -18.21
C SER A 508 17.87 -25.46 -19.34
N LEU A 509 16.86 -25.16 -20.16
CA LEU A 509 16.48 -26.01 -21.28
C LEU A 509 17.47 -25.89 -22.45
N PRO A 510 17.58 -26.91 -23.31
CA PRO A 510 18.41 -26.82 -24.51
C PRO A 510 17.97 -25.70 -25.46
N GLU A 511 18.93 -25.08 -26.17
CA GLU A 511 18.69 -24.03 -27.19
C GLU A 511 17.69 -24.45 -28.28
N SER A 512 17.57 -25.76 -28.55
CA SER A 512 16.58 -26.30 -29.49
C SER A 512 15.13 -26.13 -29.01
N LYS A 513 14.91 -25.94 -27.71
CA LYS A 513 13.61 -25.66 -27.10
C LYS A 513 13.47 -24.18 -26.75
N ILE A 514 14.49 -23.60 -26.12
CA ILE A 514 14.49 -22.21 -25.65
C ILE A 514 15.84 -21.56 -25.96
N ASP A 515 15.83 -20.49 -26.74
CA ASP A 515 17.00 -19.67 -27.09
C ASP A 515 16.66 -18.18 -26.88
N PRO A 516 17.09 -17.58 -25.75
CA PRO A 516 16.86 -16.17 -25.46
C PRO A 516 17.50 -15.22 -26.48
N GLY A 517 18.57 -15.63 -27.15
CA GLY A 517 19.26 -14.85 -28.18
C GLY A 517 18.60 -14.94 -29.55
N SER A 518 17.58 -15.79 -29.72
CA SER A 518 16.92 -16.00 -31.00
C SER A 518 16.07 -14.82 -31.42
N SER A 519 16.10 -14.47 -32.71
CA SER A 519 15.10 -13.56 -33.28
C SER A 519 13.71 -14.21 -33.40
N ASN A 520 13.62 -15.54 -33.29
CA ASN A 520 12.36 -16.27 -33.34
C ASN A 520 11.64 -16.24 -31.99
N ALA A 521 10.54 -15.49 -31.92
CA ALA A 521 9.65 -15.41 -30.77
C ALA A 521 9.24 -16.79 -30.20
N LEU A 522 9.08 -17.82 -31.05
CA LEU A 522 8.72 -19.18 -30.60
C LEU A 522 9.76 -19.85 -29.70
N LEU A 523 11.02 -19.39 -29.74
CA LEU A 523 12.11 -19.94 -28.93
C LEU A 523 12.36 -19.12 -27.65
N ARG A 524 11.67 -18.00 -27.44
CA ARG A 524 11.91 -17.10 -26.30
C ARG A 524 10.66 -16.56 -25.62
N GLU A 525 9.47 -16.88 -26.13
CA GLU A 525 8.19 -16.45 -25.59
C GLU A 525 7.32 -17.64 -25.23
N ILE A 526 6.72 -17.59 -24.05
CA ILE A 526 5.97 -18.72 -23.48
C ILE A 526 4.69 -18.20 -22.86
N TYR A 527 3.58 -18.86 -23.15
CA TYR A 527 2.31 -18.52 -22.51
C TYR A 527 2.37 -18.82 -21.02
N VAL A 528 1.88 -17.87 -20.24
CA VAL A 528 1.50 -18.05 -18.83
C VAL A 528 -0.01 -17.97 -18.73
N ASN A 529 -0.62 -18.70 -17.79
CA ASN A 529 -2.07 -18.81 -17.69
C ASN A 529 -2.73 -17.54 -17.10
N PHE A 530 -2.69 -16.45 -17.87
CA PHE A 530 -3.18 -15.14 -17.48
C PHE A 530 -3.65 -14.35 -18.72
N ASN A 531 -4.88 -13.83 -18.67
CA ASN A 531 -5.48 -13.15 -19.83
C ASN A 531 -6.56 -12.15 -19.40
N SER A 532 -6.91 -11.24 -20.31
CA SER A 532 -7.99 -10.24 -20.17
C SER A 532 -9.04 -10.36 -21.28
N ILE A 533 -9.32 -11.59 -21.75
CA ILE A 533 -10.22 -11.84 -22.89
C ILE A 533 -11.67 -11.45 -22.55
N ASP A 534 -12.15 -11.80 -21.36
CA ASP A 534 -13.53 -11.54 -20.94
C ASP A 534 -13.81 -10.05 -20.77
N VAL A 535 -12.95 -9.35 -20.02
CA VAL A 535 -13.04 -7.90 -19.80
C VAL A 535 -11.65 -7.28 -19.94
N THR A 536 -11.54 -6.29 -20.83
CA THR A 536 -10.32 -5.56 -21.21
C THR A 536 -9.37 -5.20 -20.06
N SER A 537 -9.91 -4.70 -18.94
CA SER A 537 -9.10 -4.25 -17.79
C SER A 537 -8.95 -5.31 -16.70
N CYS A 538 -9.42 -6.53 -16.95
CA CYS A 538 -9.52 -7.59 -15.95
C CYS A 538 -8.65 -8.78 -16.33
N TRP A 539 -7.41 -8.74 -15.88
CA TRP A 539 -6.49 -9.86 -16.06
C TRP A 539 -6.74 -10.95 -15.00
N VAL A 540 -7.08 -12.15 -15.46
CA VAL A 540 -7.46 -13.28 -14.61
C VAL A 540 -6.76 -14.56 -15.03
N SER A 541 -6.61 -15.47 -14.07
CA SER A 541 -6.18 -16.84 -14.28
C SER A 541 -7.38 -17.77 -14.52
N GLY A 542 -7.15 -18.97 -15.07
CA GLY A 542 -8.21 -19.97 -15.29
C GLY A 542 -8.42 -20.41 -16.74
N GLY A 543 -7.48 -20.08 -17.63
CA GLY A 543 -7.50 -20.45 -19.04
C GLY A 543 -8.37 -19.52 -19.90
N TYR A 544 -8.61 -19.96 -21.13
CA TYR A 544 -9.33 -19.16 -22.15
C TYR A 544 -10.78 -18.84 -21.78
N GLY A 545 -11.45 -19.72 -21.02
CA GLY A 545 -12.84 -19.54 -20.59
C GLY A 545 -13.01 -18.82 -19.25
N ALA A 546 -11.95 -18.22 -18.70
CA ALA A 546 -12.00 -17.55 -17.40
C ALA A 546 -12.89 -16.30 -17.46
N SER A 547 -13.84 -16.19 -16.53
CA SER A 547 -14.69 -15.00 -16.37
C SER A 547 -14.11 -14.06 -15.32
N CYS A 548 -14.24 -12.76 -15.55
CA CYS A 548 -13.79 -11.73 -14.64
C CYS A 548 -14.65 -11.68 -13.36
N PRO A 549 -14.12 -12.01 -12.17
CA PRO A 549 -14.91 -12.03 -10.95
C PRO A 549 -15.25 -10.64 -10.39
N TYR A 550 -14.71 -9.59 -10.99
CA TYR A 550 -14.75 -8.24 -10.44
C TYR A 550 -15.00 -7.14 -11.47
N ALA A 551 -15.42 -7.52 -12.66
CA ALA A 551 -16.00 -6.57 -13.58
C ALA A 551 -17.41 -6.25 -13.07
N SER A 552 -17.55 -5.06 -12.48
CA SER A 552 -18.76 -4.31 -12.77
C SER A 552 -18.60 -3.91 -14.23
N ASP A 553 -19.35 -4.54 -15.14
CA ASP A 553 -19.45 -4.15 -16.55
C ASP A 553 -19.32 -2.61 -16.67
N PRO A 554 -18.44 -2.06 -17.54
CA PRO A 554 -18.35 -0.62 -17.76
C PRO A 554 -19.73 0.04 -17.98
N GLN A 555 -20.66 -0.70 -18.59
CA GLN A 555 -22.04 -0.28 -18.75
C GLN A 555 -22.81 -0.18 -17.42
N GLN A 556 -22.47 -0.95 -16.38
CA GLN A 556 -23.04 -0.80 -15.04
C GLN A 556 -22.54 0.45 -14.30
N LEU A 557 -21.31 0.90 -14.53
CA LEU A 557 -20.82 2.17 -13.97
C LEU A 557 -21.55 3.36 -14.61
N GLU A 558 -21.76 3.33 -15.94
CA GLU A 558 -22.61 4.30 -16.62
C GLU A 558 -24.07 4.19 -16.17
N ARG A 559 -24.61 2.97 -16.04
CA ARG A 559 -25.99 2.74 -15.61
C ARG A 559 -26.23 3.19 -14.17
N LYS A 560 -25.26 3.06 -13.26
CA LYS A 560 -25.34 3.61 -11.90
C LYS A 560 -25.34 5.15 -11.92
N THR A 561 -24.47 5.76 -12.72
CA THR A 561 -24.44 7.23 -12.87
C THR A 561 -25.75 7.77 -13.44
N VAL A 562 -26.30 7.10 -14.46
CA VAL A 562 -27.61 7.42 -15.05
C VAL A 562 -28.74 7.18 -14.05
N LEU A 563 -28.69 6.12 -13.25
CA LEU A 563 -29.72 5.78 -12.27
C LEU A 563 -29.72 6.76 -11.09
N VAL A 564 -28.55 7.20 -10.62
CA VAL A 564 -28.44 8.25 -9.59
C VAL A 564 -28.97 9.59 -10.11
N ALA A 565 -28.59 9.99 -11.34
CA ALA A 565 -29.12 11.20 -11.98
C ALA A 565 -30.64 11.13 -12.21
N ALA A 566 -31.16 9.97 -12.62
CA ALA A 566 -32.59 9.77 -12.82
C ALA A 566 -33.37 9.80 -11.49
N VAL A 567 -32.88 9.15 -10.44
CA VAL A 567 -33.50 9.18 -9.11
C VAL A 567 -33.49 10.59 -8.53
N ALA A 568 -32.37 11.32 -8.63
CA ALA A 568 -32.30 12.72 -8.22
C ALA A 568 -33.29 13.60 -9.01
N GLY A 569 -33.40 13.39 -10.32
CA GLY A 569 -34.38 14.07 -11.17
C GLY A 569 -35.83 13.78 -10.75
N ILE A 570 -36.16 12.52 -10.48
CA ILE A 570 -37.49 12.13 -9.98
C ILE A 570 -37.80 12.79 -8.64
N ILE A 571 -36.85 12.81 -7.70
CA ILE A 571 -37.02 13.45 -6.40
C ILE A 571 -37.30 14.95 -6.57
N ILE A 572 -36.53 15.64 -7.42
CA ILE A 572 -36.74 17.07 -7.72
C ILE A 572 -38.13 17.30 -8.32
N VAL A 573 -38.57 16.47 -9.27
CA VAL A 573 -39.90 16.56 -9.89
C VAL A 573 -41.01 16.32 -8.86
N VAL A 574 -40.85 15.35 -7.96
CA VAL A 574 -41.82 15.07 -6.88
C VAL A 574 -41.90 16.26 -5.91
N ILE A 575 -40.76 16.82 -5.50
CA ILE A 575 -40.73 18.01 -4.64
C ILE A 575 -41.37 19.22 -5.34
N ALA A 576 -41.10 19.42 -6.63
CA ALA A 576 -41.70 20.48 -7.44
C ALA A 576 -43.23 20.30 -7.58
N ALA A 577 -43.70 19.07 -7.80
CA ALA A 577 -45.12 18.76 -7.87
C ALA A 577 -45.80 19.01 -6.51
N LEU A 578 -45.21 18.52 -5.41
CA LEU A 578 -45.73 18.74 -4.06
C LEU A 578 -45.81 20.23 -3.71
N THR A 579 -44.76 21.01 -4.02
CA THR A 579 -44.78 22.46 -3.81
C THR A 579 -45.83 23.17 -4.67
N PHE A 580 -46.06 22.71 -5.90
CA PHE A 580 -47.15 23.22 -6.74
C PHE A 580 -48.53 22.86 -6.19
N PHE A 581 -48.75 21.63 -5.72
CA PHE A 581 -50.01 21.21 -5.09
C PHE A 581 -50.28 21.97 -3.79
N VAL A 582 -49.25 22.22 -2.97
CA VAL A 582 -49.37 23.03 -1.75
C VAL A 582 -49.76 24.47 -2.09
N LYS A 583 -49.11 25.10 -3.09
CA LYS A 583 -49.49 26.45 -3.57
C LYS A 583 -50.91 26.48 -4.14
N CYS A 584 -51.29 25.49 -4.94
CA CYS A 584 -52.64 25.40 -5.50
C CYS A 584 -53.70 25.20 -4.40
N ASN A 585 -53.41 24.38 -3.39
CA ASN A 585 -54.31 24.16 -2.26
C ASN A 585 -54.41 25.41 -1.36
N ALA A 586 -53.30 26.08 -1.09
CA ALA A 586 -53.28 27.36 -0.37
C ALA A 586 -54.07 28.44 -1.12
N ASN A 587 -53.89 28.54 -2.43
CA ASN A 587 -54.63 29.50 -3.26
C ASN A 587 -56.13 29.14 -3.35
N ARG A 588 -56.48 27.86 -3.45
CA ARG A 588 -57.88 27.39 -3.38
C ARG A 588 -58.52 27.69 -2.02
N ARG A 589 -57.79 27.51 -0.92
CA ARG A 589 -58.26 27.89 0.44
C ARG A 589 -58.46 29.40 0.56
N ASN A 590 -57.55 30.20 0.05
CA ASN A 590 -57.65 31.67 0.06
C ASN A 590 -58.76 32.19 -0.85
N SER A 591 -58.95 31.58 -2.02
CA SER A 591 -60.09 31.84 -2.92
C SER A 591 -61.43 31.52 -2.25
N ARG A 592 -61.55 30.38 -1.55
CA ARG A 592 -62.76 30.04 -0.78
C ARG A 592 -63.00 30.96 0.42
N ARG A 593 -61.94 31.45 1.09
CA ARG A 593 -62.04 32.49 2.13
C ARG A 593 -62.52 33.83 1.57
N ARG A 594 -61.98 34.28 0.42
CA ARG A 594 -62.46 35.49 -0.27
C ARG A 594 -63.90 35.36 -0.75
N LYS A 595 -64.33 34.20 -1.24
CA LYS A 595 -65.72 33.99 -1.67
C LYS A 595 -66.72 34.01 -0.50
N ARG A 596 -66.31 33.60 0.70
CA ARG A 596 -67.09 33.77 1.95
C ARG A 596 -67.05 35.18 2.52
N ALA A 597 -66.05 35.99 2.19
CA ALA A 597 -65.96 37.39 2.60
C ALA A 597 -66.77 38.34 1.69
N ILE A 598 -67.17 37.90 0.50
CA ILE A 598 -68.01 38.67 -0.44
C ILE A 598 -69.51 38.52 -0.13
N ASP A 599 -69.92 37.52 0.66
CA ASP A 599 -71.32 37.26 1.02
C ASP A 599 -71.77 37.96 2.33
N GLY A 600 -71.08 39.01 2.77
CA GLY A 600 -71.37 39.61 4.08
C GLY A 600 -70.89 41.04 4.29
N TRP A 601 -71.21 41.96 3.38
CA TRP A 601 -71.27 43.43 3.62
C TRP A 601 -72.42 43.96 2.74
N GLU A 602 -73.63 44.12 3.29
CA GLU A 602 -74.20 45.31 3.97
C GLU A 602 -75.13 46.09 3.02
N TYR A 603 -76.44 46.00 3.26
CA TYR A 603 -77.43 46.90 2.68
C TYR A 603 -77.84 47.88 3.77
N GLU A 604 -77.12 49.00 3.89
CA GLU A 604 -77.54 50.17 4.65
C GLU A 604 -78.10 51.21 3.66
N GLY A 605 -79.43 51.21 3.53
CA GLY A 605 -80.17 52.21 2.78
C GLY A 605 -80.39 53.46 3.63
N VAL A 606 -79.85 54.58 3.16
CA VAL A 606 -79.94 55.96 3.68
C VAL A 606 -81.37 56.52 3.46
N PRO A 607 -81.89 57.44 4.30
CA PRO A 607 -83.33 57.69 4.41
C PRO A 607 -83.88 58.68 3.37
N SER A 608 -85.11 58.40 2.92
CA SER A 608 -86.15 59.39 2.55
C SER A 608 -87.49 58.70 2.47
#